data_AF-A0A0W4ZV19-F1
#
_entry.id   AF-A0A0W4ZV19-F1
#
_cell.length_a   1.000
_cell.length_b   1.000
_cell.length_c   1.000
_cell.angle_alpha   90.00
_cell.angle_beta   90.00
_cell.angle_gamma   90.00
#
_symmetry.space_group_name_H-M   'P 1'
#
loop_
_entity.id
_entity.type
_entity.pdbx_description
1 polymer ?
#
loop_
_entity_poly.entity_id
_entity_poly.type
_entity_poly.pdbx_seq_one_letter_code
_entity_poly.pdbx_strand_id
1 'polypeptide(L)' 'MYRYNRYASICANTVRKCLKKEKRFDAEKRENVFLKVSSWVNGKQGESKTLGKNEKNE' A
#
# COMPACT_ATOMS: atom_id res chain seq x y z
N MET A 1 -10.03 -14.78 3.93
CA MET A 1 -10.83 -13.78 4.69
C MET A 1 -10.21 -12.39 4.49
N TYR A 2 -10.88 -11.52 3.73
CA TYR A 2 -10.42 -10.14 3.54
C TYR A 2 -10.88 -9.30 4.72
N ARG A 3 -9.94 -8.71 5.47
CA ARG A 3 -10.28 -7.74 6.53
C ARG A 3 -10.83 -6.47 5.88
N TYR A 4 -11.77 -5.79 6.54
CA TYR A 4 -12.45 -4.59 6.04
C TYR A 4 -11.49 -3.56 5.43
N ASN A 5 -10.36 -3.28 6.10
CA ASN A 5 -9.35 -2.33 5.62
C ASN A 5 -8.77 -2.70 4.24
N ARG A 6 -8.58 -4.00 3.96
CA ARG A 6 -8.09 -4.46 2.65
C ARG A 6 -9.15 -4.27 1.57
N TYR A 7 -10.41 -4.58 1.88
CA TYR A 7 -11.52 -4.38 0.94
C TYR A 7 -11.69 -2.88 0.58
N ALA A 8 -11.77 -2.01 1.60
CA ALA A 8 -11.89 -0.57 1.39
C ALA A 8 -10.73 0.00 0.57
N SER A 9 -9.49 -0.47 0.81
CA SER A 9 -8.31 -0.03 0.06
C SER A 9 -8.38 -0.42 -1.43
N ILE A 10 -8.88 -1.62 -1.73
CA ILE A 10 -9.07 -2.10 -3.11
C ILE A 10 -10.13 -1.26 -3.83
N CYS A 11 -11.30 -1.08 -3.23
CA CYS A 11 -12.38 -0.27 -3.82
C CYS A 11 -11.94 1.17 -4.07
N ALA A 12 -11.24 1.79 -3.10
CA ALA A 12 -10.73 3.15 -3.25
C ALA A 12 -9.72 3.26 -4.40
N ASN A 13 -8.88 2.24 -4.62
CA ASN A 13 -7.97 2.23 -5.76
C ASN A 13 -8.70 2.19 -7.10
N THR A 14 -9.70 1.31 -7.23
CA THR A 14 -10.52 1.21 -8.44
C THR A 14 -11.20 2.54 -8.77
N VAL A 15 -11.78 3.21 -7.77
CA VAL A 15 -12.42 4.52 -7.96
C VAL A 15 -11.41 5.58 -8.41
N ARG A 16 -10.19 5.61 -7.82
CA ARG A 16 -9.13 6.55 -8.23
C ARG A 16 -8.75 6.44 -9.71
N LYS A 17 -8.75 5.23 -10.26
CA LYS A 17 -8.44 4.99 -11.68
C LYS A 17 -9.52 5.52 -12.63
N CYS A 18 -10.74 5.69 -12.15
CA CYS A 18 -11.88 6.22 -12.92
C CYS A 18 -11.94 7.76 -12.94
N LEU A 19 -11.10 8.47 -12.18
CA LEU A 19 -11.09 9.94 -12.18
C LEU A 19 -10.48 10.51 -13.46
N LYS A 20 -10.90 11.75 -13.80
CA LYS A 20 -10.29 12.55 -14.88
C LYS A 20 -8.80 12.80 -14.59
N LYS A 21 -7.98 12.89 -15.65
CA LYS A 21 -6.51 13.02 -15.57
C LYS A 21 -6.03 14.09 -14.59
N GLU A 22 -6.67 15.26 -14.60
CA GLU A 22 -6.33 16.40 -13.71
C GLU A 22 -6.39 16.05 -12.23
N LYS A 23 -7.39 15.27 -11.80
CA LYS A 23 -7.57 14.87 -10.41
C LYS A 23 -6.92 13.53 -10.08
N ARG A 24 -6.60 12.74 -11.12
CA ARG A 24 -5.96 11.44 -11.01
C ARG A 24 -4.50 11.56 -10.57
N PHE A 25 -3.76 12.55 -11.06
CA PHE A 25 -2.35 12.75 -10.69
C PHE A 25 -2.16 12.91 -9.17
N ASP A 26 -2.98 13.74 -8.53
CA ASP A 26 -2.91 13.93 -7.08
C ASP A 26 -3.49 12.75 -6.29
N ALA A 27 -4.41 12.00 -6.88
CA ALA A 27 -4.98 10.80 -6.27
C ALA A 27 -4.00 9.61 -6.31
N GLU A 28 -3.21 9.45 -7.38
CA GLU A 28 -2.23 8.37 -7.54
C GLU A 28 -1.07 8.48 -6.53
N LYS A 29 -0.70 9.70 -6.11
CA LYS A 29 0.31 9.90 -5.04
C LYS A 29 -0.06 9.18 -3.74
N ARG A 30 -1.35 9.00 -3.46
CA ARG A 30 -1.86 8.32 -2.25
C ARG A 30 -1.74 6.80 -2.30
N GLU A 31 -1.47 6.22 -3.47
CA GLU A 31 -1.29 4.78 -3.65
C GLU A 31 0.12 4.31 -3.25
N ASN A 32 1.11 5.21 -3.30
CA ASN A 32 2.49 4.92 -2.92
C ASN A 32 2.65 4.89 -1.39
N VAL A 33 2.62 3.70 -0.81
CA VAL A 33 2.86 3.48 0.61
C VAL A 33 4.21 2.78 0.78
N PHE A 34 5.17 3.46 1.40
CA PHE A 34 6.46 2.88 1.79
C PHE A 34 6.45 2.62 3.29
N LEU A 35 6.17 1.38 3.70
CA LEU A 35 6.09 1.02 5.11
C LEU A 35 7.14 -0.05 5.42
N LYS A 36 7.99 0.19 6.42
CA LYS A 36 8.87 -0.85 6.97
C LYS A 36 8.26 -1.44 8.21
N VAL A 37 7.98 -2.73 8.20
CA VAL A 37 7.42 -3.47 9.34
C VAL A 37 8.47 -4.46 9.83
N SER A 38 8.77 -4.41 11.13
CA SER A 38 9.62 -5.41 11.79
C SER A 38 8.79 -6.10 12.87
N SER A 39 8.77 -7.43 12.88
CA SER A 39 8.14 -8.17 13.97
C SER A 39 9.07 -8.21 15.17
N TRP A 40 8.61 -7.77 16.34
CA TRP A 40 9.34 -7.87 17.59
C TRP A 40 8.90 -9.11 18.34
N VAL A 41 9.87 -9.92 18.77
CA VAL A 41 9.60 -11.14 19.57
C VAL A 41 10.61 -11.17 20.71
N ASN A 42 10.13 -11.35 21.94
CA ASN A 42 10.98 -11.44 23.14
C ASN A 42 11.98 -10.27 23.29
N GLY A 43 11.56 -9.05 22.97
CA GLY A 43 12.37 -7.83 23.11
C GLY A 43 13.46 -7.62 22.06
N LYS A 44 13.62 -8.54 21.08
CA LYS A 44 14.52 -8.35 19.94
C LYS A 44 13.72 -8.01 18.68
N GLN A 45 14.22 -7.02 17.94
CA GLN A 45 13.69 -6.67 16.62
C GLN A 45 14.04 -7.81 15.65
N GLY A 46 13.02 -8.43 15.05
CA GLY A 46 13.18 -9.38 13.97
C GLY A 46 13.40 -8.70 12.62
N GLU A 47 13.32 -9.48 11.54
CA GLU A 47 13.60 -8.99 10.19
C GLU A 47 12.70 -7.82 9.78
N SER A 48 13.34 -6.75 9.29
CA SER A 48 12.65 -5.58 8.75
C SER A 48 12.18 -5.85 7.33
N LYS A 49 10.87 -6.00 7.13
CA LYS A 49 10.26 -6.14 5.80
C LYS A 49 9.79 -4.79 5.31
N THR A 50 10.24 -4.39 4.12
CA THR A 50 9.70 -3.20 3.44
C THR A 50 8.46 -3.59 2.65
N LEU A 51 7.29 -3.20 3.12
CA LEU A 51 6.01 -3.29 2.43
C LEU A 51 5.87 -2.07 1.51
N GLY A 52 5.60 -2.30 0.22
CA GLY A 52 5.42 -1.24 -0.78
C GLY A 52 6.44 -1.23 -1.92
N LYS A 53 7.43 -2.12 -1.92
CA LYS A 53 8.26 -2.35 -3.10
C LYS A 53 7.43 -3.17 -4.10
N ASN A 54 6.86 -2.51 -5.11
CA ASN A 54 6.47 -3.22 -6.32
C ASN A 54 7.76 -3.69 -6.98
N GLU A 55 8.17 -4.93 -6.70
CA GLU A 55 9.15 -5.65 -7.51
C GLU A 55 8.51 -5.93 -8.88
N LYS A 56 8.45 -4.89 -9.71
CA LYS A 56 8.37 -5.03 -11.16
C LYS A 56 9.72 -4.57 -11.70
N ASN A 57 10.72 -5.43 -11.50
CA ASN A 57 11.81 -5.52 -12.44
C ASN A 57 11.40 -6.59 -13.45
N GLU A 58 11.61 -6.25 -14.72
CA GLU A 58 11.39 -7.06 -15.94
C GLU A 58 10.02 -6.94 -16.60
#